data_AF-A0A090QC30-F1
#
_entry.id   AF-A0A090QC30-F1
#
_cell.length_a   1.000
_cell.length_b   1.000
_cell.length_c   1.000
_cell.angle_alpha   90.00
_cell.angle_beta   90.00
_cell.angle_gamma   90.00
#
_symmetry.space_group_name_H-M   'P 1'
#
loop_
_entity.id
_entity.type
_entity.pdbx_description
1 polymer ?
#
loop_
_entity_poly.entity_id
_entity_poly.type
_entity_poly.pdbx_seq_one_letter_code
_entity_poly.pdbx_strand_id
1 'polypeptide(L)'
;MYVGDRGDLYSGKLYGLKVNTAGINFEVDMVEGQTYDAEFVELNQRNIDLLDAEAKQKGVMGFSRLEDIDWRRGSDDNQREIYFAVTGRLKADLVGKGSLYGRIYKVELNENDPTGPAKITCVLDGDKQGGKAWGGFHSPDNILVTENYAYIQEDPNGYFDDAARTHYARLYQYNLNTGELKTVLECDQVAAAAAGIGTENSIWEITGMIDISETIGVDNTFLVMTQNHGWEPADGSAFTDPTAVSDVASSRKEGSMMYVISGIRKII
;
A
#
# COMPACT_ATOMS: atom_id res chain seq x y z
N MET A 1 11.45 -5.38 -8.84
CA MET A 1 12.20 -6.30 -7.95
C MET A 1 13.69 -6.18 -8.24
N TYR A 2 14.52 -6.04 -7.22
CA TYR A 2 15.98 -6.11 -7.35
C TYR A 2 16.46 -7.46 -6.81
N VAL A 3 17.34 -8.13 -7.54
CA VAL A 3 17.91 -9.42 -7.15
C VAL A 3 19.43 -9.33 -7.19
N GLY A 4 20.06 -9.48 -6.03
CA GLY A 4 21.51 -9.47 -5.86
C GLY A 4 21.91 -10.39 -4.71
N ASP A 5 23.22 -10.53 -4.49
CA ASP A 5 23.73 -11.26 -3.34
C ASP A 5 23.29 -10.59 -2.03
N ARG A 6 23.24 -11.35 -0.93
CA ARG A 6 22.81 -10.84 0.37
C ARG A 6 23.66 -9.62 0.78
N GLY A 7 22.99 -8.47 0.89
CA GLY A 7 23.63 -7.19 1.27
C GLY A 7 24.28 -6.43 0.12
N ASP A 8 24.24 -6.97 -1.11
CA ASP A 8 24.60 -6.22 -2.31
C ASP A 8 23.41 -5.39 -2.77
N LEU A 9 23.62 -4.08 -2.89
CA LEU A 9 22.64 -3.13 -3.42
C LEU A 9 23.17 -2.42 -4.69
N TYR A 10 24.27 -2.90 -5.26
CA TYR A 10 24.98 -2.24 -6.36
C TYR A 10 25.10 -3.12 -7.61
N SER A 11 25.41 -4.41 -7.47
CA SER A 11 25.76 -5.28 -8.61
C SER A 11 24.68 -6.25 -9.06
N GLY A 12 23.59 -6.35 -8.31
CA GLY A 12 22.38 -7.08 -8.70
C GLY A 12 21.64 -6.50 -9.91
N LYS A 13 20.59 -7.22 -10.28
CA LYS A 13 19.76 -6.98 -11.46
C LYS A 13 18.40 -6.43 -11.07
N LEU A 14 17.87 -5.55 -11.90
CA LEU A 14 16.55 -4.95 -11.72
C LEU A 14 15.56 -5.65 -12.65
N TYR A 15 14.35 -5.90 -12.16
CA TYR A 15 13.28 -6.56 -12.91
C TYR A 15 11.95 -5.80 -12.75
N GLY A 16 11.18 -5.75 -13.84
CA GLY A 16 9.80 -5.28 -13.87
C GLY A 16 8.83 -6.46 -13.96
N LEU A 17 7.67 -6.36 -13.29
CA LEU A 17 6.61 -7.36 -13.37
C LEU A 17 5.81 -7.17 -14.66
N LYS A 18 5.67 -8.22 -15.45
CA LYS A 18 4.87 -8.25 -16.66
C LYS A 18 3.76 -9.29 -16.53
N VAL A 19 2.54 -8.94 -16.94
CA VAL A 19 1.42 -9.88 -17.00
C VAL A 19 1.31 -10.39 -18.44
N ASN A 20 1.46 -11.70 -18.62
CA ASN A 20 1.52 -12.34 -19.94
C ASN A 20 0.18 -12.86 -20.44
N THR A 21 -0.85 -12.77 -19.61
CA THR A 21 -2.17 -13.31 -19.96
C THR A 21 -2.83 -12.47 -21.04
N ALA A 22 -3.22 -13.11 -22.15
CA ALA A 22 -3.89 -12.44 -23.26
C ALA A 22 -5.17 -11.72 -22.80
N GLY A 23 -5.34 -10.47 -23.24
CA GLY A 23 -6.48 -9.64 -22.86
C GLY A 23 -6.27 -8.78 -21.61
N ILE A 24 -5.14 -8.95 -20.90
CA ILE A 24 -4.76 -8.07 -19.79
C ILE A 24 -3.78 -7.01 -20.31
N ASN A 25 -4.29 -5.84 -20.66
CA ASN A 25 -3.50 -4.71 -21.14
C ASN A 25 -3.29 -3.66 -20.05
N PHE A 26 -4.21 -3.60 -19.10
CA PHE A 26 -4.28 -2.64 -18.02
C PHE A 26 -4.53 -3.34 -16.70
N GLU A 27 -4.16 -2.71 -15.59
CA GLU A 27 -4.38 -3.29 -14.27
C GLU A 27 -5.86 -3.60 -14.00
N VAL A 28 -6.75 -2.79 -14.58
CA VAL A 28 -8.21 -2.89 -14.43
C VAL A 28 -8.84 -4.03 -15.23
N ASP A 29 -8.11 -4.60 -16.19
CA ASP A 29 -8.55 -5.80 -16.92
C ASP A 29 -8.50 -7.06 -16.01
N MET A 30 -7.70 -7.01 -14.93
CA MET A 30 -7.65 -8.08 -13.95
C MET A 30 -8.90 -8.06 -13.07
N VAL A 31 -9.65 -9.15 -13.11
CA VAL A 31 -10.87 -9.37 -12.32
C VAL A 31 -10.50 -9.81 -10.91
N GLU A 32 -11.12 -9.17 -9.91
CA GLU A 32 -10.94 -9.53 -8.49
C GLU A 32 -11.13 -11.04 -8.27
N GLY A 33 -10.14 -11.67 -7.63
CA GLY A 33 -10.09 -13.09 -7.30
C GLY A 33 -9.55 -14.01 -8.40
N GLN A 34 -9.39 -13.50 -9.63
CA GLN A 34 -8.79 -14.26 -10.73
C GLN A 34 -7.27 -14.15 -10.73
N THR A 35 -6.61 -15.23 -11.13
CA THR A 35 -5.15 -15.34 -11.13
C THR A 35 -4.63 -15.42 -12.56
N TYR A 36 -3.56 -14.69 -12.83
CA TYR A 36 -2.99 -14.48 -14.16
C TYR A 36 -1.52 -14.88 -14.19
N ASP A 37 -1.07 -15.37 -15.34
CA ASP A 37 0.35 -15.62 -15.59
C ASP A 37 1.13 -14.31 -15.64
N ALA A 38 2.23 -14.25 -14.89
CA ALA A 38 3.15 -13.13 -14.86
C ALA A 38 4.61 -13.60 -14.94
N GLU A 39 5.51 -12.68 -15.26
CA GLU A 39 6.95 -12.91 -15.27
C GLU A 39 7.70 -11.66 -14.83
N PHE A 40 8.95 -11.85 -14.41
CA PHE A 40 9.88 -10.75 -14.16
C PHE A 40 10.82 -10.57 -15.35
N VAL A 41 10.74 -9.42 -16.01
CA VAL A 41 11.63 -9.07 -17.13
C VAL A 41 12.79 -8.22 -16.63
N GLU A 42 14.03 -8.63 -16.94
CA GLU A 42 15.22 -7.88 -16.56
C GLU A 42 15.25 -6.50 -17.24
N LEU A 43 15.60 -5.46 -16.48
CA LEU A 43 15.73 -4.06 -16.89
C LEU A 43 17.19 -3.62 -16.73
N ASN A 44 17.75 -3.06 -17.78
CA ASN A 44 19.18 -2.71 -17.87
C ASN A 44 19.42 -1.22 -17.67
N GLN A 45 18.42 -0.40 -17.93
CA GLN A 45 18.52 1.04 -17.75
C GLN A 45 18.54 1.40 -16.25
N ARG A 46 19.16 2.53 -15.95
CA ARG A 46 19.32 3.07 -14.58
C ARG A 46 18.92 4.55 -14.49
N ASN A 47 18.90 5.26 -15.61
CA ASN A 47 18.30 6.57 -15.70
C ASN A 47 16.77 6.44 -15.74
N ILE A 48 16.06 7.30 -15.01
CA ILE A 48 14.60 7.19 -14.84
C ILE A 48 13.82 7.22 -16.16
N ASP A 49 14.17 8.12 -17.09
CA ASP A 49 13.47 8.25 -18.37
C ASP A 49 13.75 7.06 -19.29
N LEU A 50 15.00 6.60 -19.32
CA LEU A 50 15.39 5.42 -20.09
C LEU A 50 14.79 4.13 -19.51
N LEU A 51 14.69 4.05 -18.18
CA LEU A 51 14.09 2.92 -17.49
C LEU A 51 12.58 2.84 -17.74
N ASP A 52 11.88 3.97 -17.68
CA ASP A 52 10.46 4.05 -18.04
C ASP A 52 10.24 3.65 -19.51
N ALA A 53 11.07 4.13 -20.44
CA ALA A 53 11.01 3.73 -21.84
C ALA A 53 11.27 2.22 -22.04
N GLU A 54 12.28 1.65 -21.38
CA GLU A 54 12.59 0.21 -21.43
C GLU A 54 11.45 -0.63 -20.84
N ALA A 55 10.89 -0.22 -19.70
CA ALA A 55 9.78 -0.90 -19.04
C ALA A 55 8.56 -0.97 -19.96
N LYS A 56 8.19 0.15 -20.59
CA LYS A 56 7.12 0.22 -21.59
C LYS A 56 7.40 -0.66 -22.79
N GLN A 57 8.62 -0.60 -23.34
CA GLN A 57 9.03 -1.42 -24.48
C GLN A 57 8.94 -2.92 -24.17
N LYS A 58 9.30 -3.32 -22.95
CA LYS A 58 9.27 -4.72 -22.49
C LYS A 58 7.90 -5.17 -22.00
N GLY A 59 6.91 -4.27 -21.95
CA GLY A 59 5.55 -4.59 -21.52
C GLY A 59 5.43 -4.83 -20.01
N VAL A 60 6.26 -4.17 -19.20
CA VAL A 60 6.07 -4.13 -17.74
C VAL A 60 4.69 -3.53 -17.45
N MET A 61 3.95 -4.15 -16.52
CA MET A 61 2.60 -3.72 -16.15
C MET A 61 2.64 -2.33 -15.52
N GLY A 62 1.79 -1.42 -16.01
CA GLY A 62 1.54 -0.13 -15.40
C GLY A 62 0.42 -0.22 -14.37
N PHE A 63 0.66 0.31 -13.18
CA PHE A 63 -0.33 0.48 -12.13
C PHE A 63 -0.58 1.98 -11.92
N SER A 64 -1.81 2.38 -11.58
CA SER A 64 -2.22 3.79 -11.48
C SER A 64 -1.32 4.61 -10.55
N ARG A 65 -1.04 4.07 -9.36
CA ARG A 65 -0.11 4.58 -8.34
C ARG A 65 0.23 3.43 -7.39
N LEU A 66 1.39 2.79 -7.60
CA LEU A 66 1.88 1.75 -6.70
C LEU A 66 2.57 2.42 -5.50
N GLU A 67 2.14 2.08 -4.29
CA GLU A 67 2.64 2.65 -3.04
C GLU A 67 3.43 1.58 -2.27
N ASP A 68 2.86 0.99 -1.22
CA ASP A 68 3.55 0.05 -0.34
C ASP A 68 3.47 -1.41 -0.78
N ILE A 69 4.40 -2.21 -0.26
CA ILE A 69 4.57 -3.62 -0.55
C ILE A 69 5.08 -4.38 0.67
N ASP A 70 4.54 -5.57 0.87
CA ASP A 70 4.93 -6.42 1.98
C ASP A 70 4.72 -7.91 1.65
N TRP A 71 5.24 -8.83 2.46
CA TRP A 71 5.17 -10.26 2.19
C TRP A 71 4.54 -11.02 3.36
N ARG A 72 3.95 -12.18 3.06
CA ARG A 72 3.31 -13.00 4.08
C ARG A 72 4.33 -13.71 4.96
N ARG A 73 4.16 -13.59 6.28
CA ARG A 73 5.01 -14.26 7.28
C ARG A 73 4.52 -15.69 7.59
N GLY A 74 5.30 -16.43 8.39
CA GLY A 74 4.89 -17.69 9.02
C GLY A 74 5.60 -18.94 8.50
N SER A 75 5.91 -19.00 7.20
CA SER A 75 6.63 -20.13 6.59
C SER A 75 7.45 -19.68 5.38
N ASP A 76 8.38 -20.51 4.92
CA ASP A 76 9.15 -20.26 3.70
C ASP A 76 8.26 -20.23 2.45
N ASP A 77 7.15 -20.97 2.47
CA ASP A 77 6.14 -20.95 1.41
C ASP A 77 5.36 -19.64 1.39
N ASN A 78 4.93 -19.17 2.56
CA ASN A 78 4.22 -17.90 2.69
C ASN A 78 5.09 -16.72 2.24
N GLN A 79 6.40 -16.75 2.50
CA GLN A 79 7.31 -15.65 2.14
C GLN A 79 7.41 -15.40 0.63
N ARG A 80 6.87 -16.28 -0.21
CA ARG A 80 6.77 -16.09 -1.67
C ARG A 80 5.48 -15.37 -2.10
N GLU A 81 4.54 -15.15 -1.19
CA GLU A 81 3.35 -14.32 -1.41
C GLU A 81 3.65 -12.87 -1.05
N ILE A 82 3.72 -12.03 -2.08
CA ILE A 82 3.96 -10.59 -1.96
C ILE A 82 2.65 -9.86 -2.21
N TYR A 83 2.32 -8.88 -1.37
CA TYR A 83 1.13 -8.04 -1.52
C TYR A 83 1.54 -6.59 -1.67
N PHE A 84 0.90 -5.87 -2.57
CA PHE A 84 1.14 -4.44 -2.73
C PHE A 84 -0.15 -3.68 -2.91
N ALA A 85 -0.12 -2.42 -2.46
CA ALA A 85 -1.21 -1.49 -2.60
C ALA A 85 -1.03 -0.66 -3.87
N VAL A 86 -2.13 -0.53 -4.61
CA VAL A 86 -2.29 0.50 -5.62
C VAL A 86 -3.33 1.46 -5.08
N THR A 87 -2.93 2.66 -4.72
CA THR A 87 -3.84 3.66 -4.13
C THR A 87 -4.88 4.18 -5.12
N GLY A 88 -4.62 4.03 -6.42
CA GLY A 88 -5.50 4.54 -7.45
C GLY A 88 -5.45 6.07 -7.57
N ARG A 89 -6.14 6.59 -8.59
CA ARG A 89 -6.15 8.01 -8.88
C ARG A 89 -7.34 8.38 -9.75
N LEU A 90 -8.19 9.28 -9.28
CA LEU A 90 -9.25 9.84 -10.10
C LEU A 90 -8.68 10.84 -11.13
N LYS A 91 -8.41 10.35 -12.34
CA LYS A 91 -7.97 11.16 -13.48
C LYS A 91 -8.59 10.65 -14.77
N ALA A 92 -9.07 11.57 -15.62
CA ALA A 92 -9.83 11.22 -16.82
C ALA A 92 -9.10 10.29 -17.80
N ASP A 93 -7.77 10.38 -17.90
CA ASP A 93 -6.94 9.54 -18.77
C ASP A 93 -6.69 8.13 -18.20
N LEU A 94 -6.99 7.91 -16.93
CA LEU A 94 -6.89 6.62 -16.23
C LEU A 94 -8.21 5.86 -16.18
N VAL A 95 -9.36 6.49 -16.46
CA VAL A 95 -10.66 5.80 -16.47
C VAL A 95 -10.62 4.64 -17.49
N GLY A 96 -10.86 3.42 -17.00
CA GLY A 96 -10.78 2.19 -17.81
C GLY A 96 -9.37 1.67 -18.09
N LYS A 97 -8.33 2.22 -17.42
CA LYS A 97 -6.93 1.79 -17.54
C LYS A 97 -6.22 1.65 -16.19
N GLY A 98 -6.52 2.53 -15.26
CA GLY A 98 -5.97 2.54 -13.91
C GLY A 98 -7.08 2.53 -12.90
N SER A 99 -6.79 1.98 -11.73
CA SER A 99 -7.70 2.00 -10.60
C SER A 99 -7.98 3.43 -10.13
N LEU A 100 -9.22 3.72 -9.75
CA LEU A 100 -9.63 5.02 -9.24
C LEU A 100 -9.66 5.02 -7.71
N TYR A 101 -10.25 3.99 -7.09
CA TYR A 101 -10.38 3.90 -5.64
C TYR A 101 -9.33 3.01 -4.97
N GLY A 102 -8.52 2.33 -5.79
CA GLY A 102 -7.39 1.52 -5.39
C GLY A 102 -7.70 0.03 -5.29
N ARG A 103 -6.62 -0.76 -5.24
CA ARG A 103 -6.62 -2.22 -5.31
C ARG A 103 -5.49 -2.80 -4.47
N ILE A 104 -5.69 -4.02 -3.97
CA ILE A 104 -4.60 -4.84 -3.43
C ILE A 104 -4.33 -5.98 -4.38
N TYR A 105 -3.07 -6.17 -4.73
CA TYR A 105 -2.61 -7.28 -5.54
C TYR A 105 -1.79 -8.25 -4.70
N LYS A 106 -1.88 -9.54 -5.05
CA LYS A 106 -0.98 -10.60 -4.60
C LYS A 106 -0.13 -11.07 -5.77
N VAL A 107 1.17 -11.20 -5.57
CA VAL A 107 2.11 -11.86 -6.48
C VAL A 107 2.67 -13.09 -5.80
N GLU A 108 2.62 -14.23 -6.49
CA GLU A 108 3.24 -15.48 -6.03
C GLU A 108 4.50 -15.72 -6.84
N LEU A 109 5.65 -15.69 -6.16
CA LEU A 109 6.96 -15.92 -6.77
C LEU A 109 7.16 -17.41 -7.08
N ASN A 110 7.99 -17.70 -8.08
CA ASN A 110 8.42 -19.07 -8.35
C ASN A 110 9.16 -19.64 -7.12
N GLU A 111 8.94 -20.91 -6.82
CA GLU A 111 9.57 -21.57 -5.68
C GLU A 111 11.08 -21.81 -5.84
N ASN A 112 11.58 -21.90 -7.08
CA ASN A 112 12.96 -22.27 -7.38
C ASN A 112 13.81 -21.11 -7.91
N ASP A 113 13.18 -20.05 -8.42
CA ASP A 113 13.86 -18.90 -9.01
C ASP A 113 12.99 -17.64 -8.88
N PRO A 114 13.30 -16.67 -7.99
CA PRO A 114 12.47 -15.49 -7.82
C PRO A 114 12.31 -14.64 -9.10
N THR A 115 13.16 -14.83 -10.10
CA THR A 115 13.09 -14.16 -11.41
C THR A 115 12.30 -14.96 -12.48
N GLY A 116 11.89 -16.18 -12.15
CA GLY A 116 11.16 -17.08 -13.03
C GLY A 116 9.67 -16.74 -13.17
N PRO A 117 8.87 -17.67 -13.73
CA PRO A 117 7.43 -17.49 -13.87
C PRO A 117 6.75 -17.24 -12.52
N ALA A 118 5.86 -16.26 -12.49
CA ALA A 118 5.10 -15.83 -11.32
C ALA A 118 3.59 -15.85 -11.61
N LYS A 119 2.80 -15.62 -10.58
CA LYS A 119 1.36 -15.36 -10.71
C LYS A 119 1.01 -14.01 -10.12
N ILE A 120 -0.04 -13.38 -10.63
CA ILE A 120 -0.63 -12.18 -10.01
C ILE A 120 -2.14 -12.35 -9.88
N THR A 121 -2.68 -11.86 -8.77
CA THR A 121 -4.11 -11.85 -8.45
C THR A 121 -4.50 -10.47 -7.92
N CYS A 122 -5.53 -9.83 -8.48
CA CYS A 122 -6.20 -8.71 -7.82
C CYS A 122 -7.05 -9.29 -6.69
N VAL A 123 -6.68 -9.11 -5.43
CA VAL A 123 -7.37 -9.75 -4.29
C VAL A 123 -8.49 -8.89 -3.70
N LEU A 124 -8.36 -7.56 -3.84
CA LEU A 124 -9.35 -6.58 -3.42
C LEU A 124 -9.42 -5.47 -4.47
N ASP A 125 -10.62 -5.16 -4.93
CA ASP A 125 -10.84 -4.15 -5.97
C ASP A 125 -11.85 -3.08 -5.51
N GLY A 126 -11.36 -1.87 -5.24
CA GLY A 126 -12.18 -0.73 -4.83
C GLY A 126 -13.08 -0.19 -5.93
N ASP A 127 -12.80 -0.50 -7.20
CA ASP A 127 -13.58 -0.04 -8.36
C ASP A 127 -14.68 -1.04 -8.77
N LYS A 128 -14.60 -2.28 -8.29
CA LYS A 128 -15.56 -3.33 -8.66
C LYS A 128 -16.85 -3.18 -7.88
N GLN A 129 -17.93 -2.75 -8.56
CA GLN A 129 -19.24 -2.67 -7.94
C GLN A 129 -19.69 -4.01 -7.32
N GLY A 130 -20.01 -3.99 -6.03
CA GLY A 130 -20.40 -5.19 -5.26
C GLY A 130 -19.25 -6.15 -4.93
N GLY A 131 -17.99 -5.78 -5.23
CA GLY A 131 -16.79 -6.47 -4.77
C GLY A 131 -16.54 -6.30 -3.27
N LYS A 132 -15.51 -6.97 -2.76
CA LYS A 132 -15.23 -7.00 -1.30
C LYS A 132 -14.85 -5.63 -0.75
N ALA A 133 -14.13 -4.85 -1.54
CA ALA A 133 -13.65 -3.52 -1.19
C ALA A 133 -14.58 -2.39 -1.70
N TRP A 134 -15.69 -2.74 -2.38
CA TRP A 134 -16.60 -1.77 -2.95
C TRP A 134 -17.23 -0.86 -1.89
N GLY A 135 -17.15 0.45 -2.09
CA GLY A 135 -17.69 1.43 -1.17
C GLY A 135 -16.96 1.50 0.18
N GLY A 136 -15.91 0.69 0.37
CA GLY A 136 -14.99 0.81 1.50
C GLY A 136 -13.73 1.53 1.07
N PHE A 137 -13.00 0.99 0.09
CA PHE A 137 -11.72 1.56 -0.31
C PHE A 137 -11.84 2.98 -0.83
N HIS A 138 -10.99 3.83 -0.28
CA HIS A 138 -10.66 5.15 -0.77
C HIS A 138 -9.16 5.33 -0.61
N SER A 139 -8.40 4.90 -1.63
CA SER A 139 -6.94 5.08 -1.67
C SER A 139 -6.16 4.27 -0.60
N PRO A 140 -6.16 2.93 -0.68
CA PRO A 140 -5.26 2.10 0.10
C PRO A 140 -3.79 2.41 -0.25
N ASP A 141 -2.97 2.70 0.75
CA ASP A 141 -1.60 3.17 0.57
C ASP A 141 -0.58 2.20 1.18
N ASN A 142 -0.64 1.98 2.51
CA ASN A 142 0.32 1.11 3.21
C ASN A 142 -0.25 -0.26 3.55
N ILE A 143 0.61 -1.27 3.66
CA ILE A 143 0.19 -2.65 3.94
C ILE A 143 1.16 -3.38 4.88
N LEU A 144 0.61 -4.03 5.90
CA LEU A 144 1.34 -4.97 6.76
C LEU A 144 0.75 -6.38 6.61
N VAL A 145 1.54 -7.35 6.13
CA VAL A 145 1.08 -8.72 5.87
C VAL A 145 1.61 -9.71 6.89
N THR A 146 0.79 -10.07 7.86
CA THR A 146 1.13 -11.09 8.84
C THR A 146 0.96 -12.51 8.30
N GLU A 147 0.97 -13.54 9.16
CA GLU A 147 0.76 -14.92 8.72
C GLU A 147 -0.66 -15.18 8.21
N ASN A 148 -1.67 -14.55 8.82
CA ASN A 148 -3.08 -14.82 8.50
C ASN A 148 -3.86 -13.59 8.03
N TYR A 149 -3.29 -12.38 8.18
CA TYR A 149 -3.98 -11.14 7.87
C TYR A 149 -3.08 -10.15 7.15
N ALA A 150 -3.64 -9.45 6.17
CA ALA A 150 -3.09 -8.18 5.69
C ALA A 150 -3.83 -7.02 6.34
N TYR A 151 -3.09 -6.05 6.85
CA TYR A 151 -3.61 -4.79 7.37
C TYR A 151 -3.36 -3.69 6.35
N ILE A 152 -4.43 -3.10 5.83
CA ILE A 152 -4.38 -2.15 4.72
C ILE A 152 -4.79 -0.79 5.27
N GLN A 153 -3.92 0.21 5.07
CA GLN A 153 -4.07 1.55 5.62
C GLN A 153 -4.37 2.52 4.47
N GLU A 154 -5.26 3.49 4.69
CA GLU A 154 -5.65 4.45 3.65
C GLU A 154 -4.97 5.81 3.79
N ASP A 155 -4.72 6.40 2.63
CA ASP A 155 -4.54 7.84 2.36
C ASP A 155 -5.69 8.32 1.46
N PRO A 156 -6.91 8.59 2.01
CA PRO A 156 -8.05 8.98 1.19
C PRO A 156 -7.80 10.28 0.43
N ASN A 157 -7.65 10.14 -0.90
CA ASN A 157 -7.49 11.28 -1.78
C ASN A 157 -8.79 12.08 -1.89
N GLY A 158 -8.72 13.42 -1.99
CA GLY A 158 -9.84 14.35 -1.77
C GLY A 158 -11.05 14.32 -2.75
N TYR A 159 -11.40 13.20 -3.38
CA TYR A 159 -12.59 13.02 -4.22
C TYR A 159 -13.65 12.15 -3.53
N PHE A 160 -14.42 12.78 -2.65
CA PHE A 160 -15.59 12.20 -1.99
C PHE A 160 -16.82 12.22 -2.90
N ASP A 161 -16.72 11.52 -4.03
CA ASP A 161 -17.74 11.49 -5.10
C ASP A 161 -18.77 10.35 -4.94
N ASP A 162 -18.57 9.47 -3.95
CA ASP A 162 -19.49 8.41 -3.55
C ASP A 162 -19.79 8.51 -2.05
N ALA A 163 -21.08 8.47 -1.69
CA ALA A 163 -21.53 8.47 -0.30
C ALA A 163 -20.96 7.30 0.50
N ALA A 164 -20.70 6.15 -0.13
CA ALA A 164 -20.09 5.00 0.53
C ALA A 164 -18.63 5.30 0.98
N ARG A 165 -17.93 6.16 0.25
CA ARG A 165 -16.52 6.54 0.49
C ARG A 165 -16.36 7.85 1.26
N THR A 166 -17.46 8.34 1.85
CA THR A 166 -17.46 9.52 2.73
C THR A 166 -17.10 9.11 4.14
N HIS A 167 -15.81 8.88 4.38
CA HIS A 167 -15.22 8.51 5.67
C HIS A 167 -13.81 9.07 5.79
N TYR A 168 -13.28 9.10 7.01
CA TYR A 168 -11.86 9.40 7.23
C TYR A 168 -11.01 8.16 6.97
N ALA A 169 -9.68 8.29 7.03
CA ALA A 169 -8.78 7.15 6.81
C ALA A 169 -9.12 5.96 7.71
N ARG A 170 -9.17 4.78 7.09
CA ARG A 170 -9.44 3.51 7.74
C ARG A 170 -8.24 2.59 7.74
N LEU A 171 -8.23 1.71 8.74
CA LEU A 171 -7.43 0.50 8.76
C LEU A 171 -8.35 -0.68 8.48
N TYR A 172 -8.06 -1.44 7.43
CA TYR A 172 -8.73 -2.70 7.16
C TYR A 172 -7.89 -3.89 7.62
N GLN A 173 -8.58 -4.94 8.04
CA GLN A 173 -8.02 -6.27 8.24
C GLN A 173 -8.61 -7.21 7.17
N TYR A 174 -7.75 -7.73 6.30
CA TYR A 174 -8.09 -8.73 5.30
C TYR A 174 -7.58 -10.10 5.73
N ASN A 175 -8.47 -11.07 5.91
CA ASN A 175 -8.10 -12.44 6.24
C ASN A 175 -7.58 -13.15 4.98
N LEU A 176 -6.32 -13.57 5.01
CA LEU A 176 -5.63 -14.17 3.86
C LEU A 176 -6.18 -15.56 3.50
N ASN A 177 -6.81 -16.25 4.47
CA ASN A 177 -7.32 -17.61 4.29
C ASN A 177 -8.80 -17.63 3.88
N THR A 178 -9.63 -16.73 4.44
CA THR A 178 -11.08 -16.69 4.17
C THR A 178 -11.46 -15.63 3.15
N GLY A 179 -10.59 -14.64 2.93
CA GLY A 179 -10.86 -13.49 2.09
C GLY A 179 -11.89 -12.52 2.67
N GLU A 180 -12.16 -12.57 3.98
CA GLU A 180 -13.01 -11.61 4.70
C GLU A 180 -12.26 -10.27 4.87
N LEU A 181 -12.93 -9.16 4.56
CA LEU A 181 -12.42 -7.80 4.78
C LEU A 181 -13.24 -7.11 5.88
N LYS A 182 -12.56 -6.50 6.86
CA LYS A 182 -13.18 -5.74 7.94
C LYS A 182 -12.50 -4.39 8.11
N THR A 183 -13.27 -3.34 8.35
CA THR A 183 -12.75 -2.11 8.96
C THR A 183 -12.48 -2.37 10.43
N VAL A 184 -11.26 -2.16 10.89
CA VAL A 184 -10.86 -2.36 12.29
C VAL A 184 -10.54 -1.07 13.02
N LEU A 185 -10.16 -0.01 12.31
CA LEU A 185 -10.01 1.35 12.84
C LEU A 185 -10.47 2.39 11.80
N GLU A 186 -10.86 3.56 12.27
CA GLU A 186 -11.11 4.78 11.49
C GLU A 186 -10.65 6.00 12.31
N CYS A 187 -10.05 6.98 11.66
CA CYS A 187 -9.67 8.23 12.32
C CYS A 187 -10.91 9.03 12.77
N ASP A 188 -10.99 9.39 14.05
CA ASP A 188 -11.97 10.37 14.54
C ASP A 188 -11.42 11.80 14.38
N GLN A 189 -11.32 12.23 13.12
CA GLN A 189 -10.72 13.51 12.76
C GLN A 189 -11.53 14.71 13.28
N VAL A 190 -12.85 14.56 13.46
CA VAL A 190 -13.72 15.59 14.04
C VAL A 190 -13.37 15.83 15.51
N ALA A 191 -13.30 14.76 16.31
CA ALA A 191 -12.93 14.90 17.72
C ALA A 191 -11.50 15.43 17.88
N ALA A 192 -10.59 14.98 17.01
CA ALA A 192 -9.20 15.41 17.07
C ALA A 192 -9.02 16.89 16.67
N ALA A 193 -9.72 17.36 15.63
CA ALA A 193 -9.74 18.77 15.25
C ALA A 193 -10.33 19.65 16.36
N ALA A 194 -11.41 19.20 17.02
CA ALA A 194 -11.97 19.88 18.19
C ALA A 194 -10.99 19.97 19.38
N ALA A 195 -10.06 19.02 19.47
CA ALA A 195 -8.96 19.02 20.44
C ALA A 195 -7.72 19.82 19.98
N GLY A 196 -7.77 20.47 18.81
CA GLY A 196 -6.68 21.27 18.26
C GLY A 196 -5.60 20.45 17.53
N ILE A 197 -5.90 19.21 17.16
CA ILE A 197 -5.03 18.36 16.35
C ILE A 197 -5.57 18.35 14.93
N GLY A 198 -4.80 18.92 14.00
CA GLY A 198 -5.12 19.00 12.58
C GLY A 198 -6.45 19.68 12.26
N THR A 199 -6.98 19.36 11.07
CA THR A 199 -8.22 19.96 10.55
C THR A 199 -9.15 18.89 10.02
N GLU A 200 -10.45 19.17 9.92
CA GLU A 200 -11.43 18.25 9.31
C GLU A 200 -11.40 18.25 7.78
N ASN A 201 -10.91 19.33 7.17
CA ASN A 201 -11.00 19.57 5.72
C ASN A 201 -9.78 19.06 4.94
N SER A 202 -8.72 18.67 5.63
CA SER A 202 -7.57 17.96 5.04
C SER A 202 -7.54 16.57 5.62
N ILE A 203 -7.94 15.58 4.81
CA ILE A 203 -8.16 14.21 5.25
C ILE A 203 -6.84 13.57 5.64
N TRP A 204 -6.81 12.98 6.84
CA TRP A 204 -5.64 12.31 7.40
C TRP A 204 -5.37 10.97 6.74
N GLU A 205 -4.18 10.44 7.00
CA GLU A 205 -3.76 9.11 6.60
C GLU A 205 -3.53 8.24 7.84
N ILE A 206 -3.77 6.93 7.72
CA ILE A 206 -3.20 5.93 8.63
C ILE A 206 -2.01 5.31 7.89
N THR A 207 -0.85 5.19 8.54
CA THR A 207 0.39 4.79 7.85
C THR A 207 1.38 4.05 8.75
N GLY A 208 2.34 3.39 8.12
CA GLY A 208 3.54 2.82 8.74
C GLY A 208 3.26 1.79 9.84
N MET A 209 2.20 0.98 9.67
CA MET A 209 1.88 -0.08 10.61
C MET A 209 2.98 -1.14 10.61
N ILE A 210 3.54 -1.46 11.78
CA ILE A 210 4.49 -2.55 11.97
C ILE A 210 4.12 -3.41 13.18
N ASP A 211 4.39 -4.70 13.09
CA ASP A 211 4.24 -5.62 14.20
C ASP A 211 5.44 -5.53 15.15
N ILE A 212 5.19 -5.19 16.42
CA ILE A 212 6.23 -5.09 17.46
C ILE A 212 6.09 -6.18 18.53
N SER A 213 5.23 -7.17 18.32
CA SER A 213 4.86 -8.17 19.33
C SER A 213 6.08 -8.89 19.90
N GLU A 214 6.97 -9.36 19.02
CA GLU A 214 8.20 -10.05 19.42
C GLU A 214 9.16 -9.09 20.17
N THR A 215 9.32 -7.87 19.66
CA THR A 215 10.21 -6.85 20.23
C THR A 215 9.90 -6.54 21.69
N ILE A 216 8.62 -6.54 22.06
CA ILE A 216 8.18 -6.20 23.42
C ILE A 216 7.69 -7.39 24.24
N GLY A 217 7.60 -8.59 23.64
CA GLY A 217 7.08 -9.79 24.29
C GLY A 217 5.59 -9.75 24.60
N VAL A 218 4.80 -9.02 23.80
CA VAL A 218 3.33 -8.90 23.96
C VAL A 218 2.65 -9.16 22.63
N ASP A 219 1.97 -10.29 22.52
CA ASP A 219 1.28 -10.72 21.30
C ASP A 219 0.24 -9.69 20.79
N ASN A 220 0.06 -9.66 19.47
CA ASN A 220 -0.92 -8.83 18.79
C ASN A 220 -0.76 -7.33 19.10
N THR A 221 0.48 -6.86 19.16
CA THR A 221 0.82 -5.46 19.41
C THR A 221 1.53 -4.85 18.23
N PHE A 222 1.03 -3.70 17.79
CA PHE A 222 1.50 -3.02 16.59
C PHE A 222 1.80 -1.56 16.89
N LEU A 223 2.80 -1.01 16.20
CA LEU A 223 2.89 0.44 16.01
C LEU A 223 2.09 0.80 14.77
N VAL A 224 1.43 1.95 14.80
CA VAL A 224 0.77 2.57 13.66
C VAL A 224 0.85 4.08 13.82
N MET A 225 0.87 4.81 12.72
CA MET A 225 0.94 6.26 12.72
C MET A 225 -0.28 6.88 12.05
N THR A 226 -0.57 8.13 12.41
CA THR A 226 -1.45 8.99 11.62
C THR A 226 -0.67 10.19 11.11
N GLN A 227 -0.85 10.55 9.83
CA GLN A 227 -0.44 11.86 9.32
C GLN A 227 -1.58 12.85 9.57
N ASN A 228 -1.38 13.77 10.51
CA ASN A 228 -2.45 14.64 11.00
C ASN A 228 -2.45 15.97 10.23
N HIS A 229 -2.92 15.95 8.98
CA HIS A 229 -2.90 17.17 8.15
C HIS A 229 -3.55 18.39 8.82
N GLY A 230 -2.86 19.52 8.64
CA GLY A 230 -3.13 20.80 9.27
C GLY A 230 -2.69 20.90 10.73
N TRP A 231 -2.07 19.88 11.31
CA TRP A 231 -1.54 19.97 12.67
C TRP A 231 -0.16 20.62 12.65
N GLU A 232 -0.08 21.92 12.87
CA GLU A 232 1.18 22.67 12.86
C GLU A 232 1.49 23.31 14.23
N PRO A 233 2.77 23.52 14.59
CA PRO A 233 3.14 24.25 15.79
C PRO A 233 2.65 25.70 15.77
N ALA A 234 2.06 26.15 16.89
CA ALA A 234 1.49 27.50 16.99
C ALA A 234 2.53 28.63 16.90
N ASP A 235 3.81 28.34 17.16
CA ASP A 235 4.92 29.28 17.05
C ASP A 235 5.50 29.39 15.63
N GLY A 236 4.94 28.63 14.68
CA GLY A 236 5.40 28.59 13.29
C GLY A 236 6.66 27.76 13.07
N SER A 237 7.13 27.01 14.08
CA SER A 237 8.16 25.98 13.91
C SER A 237 7.62 24.75 13.16
N ALA A 238 8.41 23.69 13.06
CA ALA A 238 8.00 22.42 12.48
C ALA A 238 8.15 21.30 13.52
N PHE A 239 7.32 20.27 13.45
CA PHE A 239 7.46 19.04 14.23
C PHE A 239 8.63 18.19 13.73
N THR A 240 9.85 18.73 13.79
CA THR A 240 11.06 18.09 13.29
C THR A 240 12.24 18.34 14.21
N ASP A 241 13.19 17.42 14.20
CA ASP A 241 14.49 17.62 14.84
C ASP A 241 15.40 18.38 13.86
N PRO A 242 15.82 19.62 14.20
CA PRO A 242 16.69 20.42 13.33
C PRO A 242 18.09 19.81 13.13
N THR A 243 18.46 18.78 13.90
CA THR A 243 19.70 18.03 13.71
C THR A 243 19.53 16.84 12.76
N ALA A 244 18.30 16.38 12.54
CA ALA A 244 17.98 15.27 11.63
C ALA A 244 17.59 15.75 10.22
N VAL A 245 17.06 16.97 10.08
CA VAL A 245 16.63 17.55 8.81
C VAL A 245 17.54 18.70 8.40
N SER A 246 18.17 18.58 7.23
CA SER A 246 19.15 19.55 6.72
C SER A 246 18.55 20.87 6.25
N ASP A 247 17.27 20.88 5.88
CA ASP A 247 16.54 22.09 5.48
C ASP A 247 15.17 22.17 6.18
N VAL A 248 15.21 22.54 7.45
CA VAL A 248 14.01 22.73 8.28
C VAL A 248 13.11 23.83 7.72
N ALA A 249 13.68 24.88 7.11
CA ALA A 249 12.93 26.04 6.65
C ALA A 249 11.97 25.72 5.50
N SER A 250 12.30 24.74 4.66
CA SER A 250 11.43 24.27 3.57
C SER A 250 10.60 23.04 3.93
N SER A 251 10.79 22.45 5.11
CA SER A 251 10.05 21.27 5.56
C SER A 251 8.55 21.54 5.74
N ARG A 252 7.73 20.51 5.50
CA ARG A 252 6.33 20.52 5.94
C ARG A 252 6.31 20.59 7.47
N LYS A 253 5.42 21.43 8.00
CA LYS A 253 5.31 21.67 9.45
C LYS A 253 4.32 20.73 10.13
N GLU A 254 3.58 19.96 9.34
CA GLU A 254 2.54 19.06 9.81
C GLU A 254 3.11 17.97 10.71
N GLY A 255 2.38 17.66 11.78
CA GLY A 255 2.76 16.63 12.74
C GLY A 255 2.10 15.29 12.44
N SER A 256 2.71 14.25 12.98
CA SER A 256 2.17 12.89 13.00
C SER A 256 2.13 12.37 14.43
N MET A 257 1.23 11.43 14.69
CA MET A 257 1.15 10.72 15.96
C MET A 257 1.46 9.25 15.77
N MET A 258 2.19 8.67 16.72
CA MET A 258 2.48 7.24 16.76
C MET A 258 1.69 6.61 17.90
N TYR A 259 1.03 5.50 17.60
CA TYR A 259 0.19 4.75 18.53
C TYR A 259 0.74 3.34 18.69
N VAL A 260 0.61 2.81 19.91
CA VAL A 260 0.71 1.37 20.17
C VAL A 260 -0.72 0.85 20.26
N ILE A 261 -1.09 -0.06 19.37
CA ILE A 261 -2.41 -0.71 19.39
C ILE A 261 -2.23 -2.19 19.73
N SER A 262 -3.13 -2.72 20.55
CA SER A 262 -3.12 -4.13 20.95
C SER A 262 -4.49 -4.77 20.78
N GLY A 263 -4.52 -6.08 20.56
CA GLY A 263 -5.75 -6.87 20.54
C GLY A 263 -6.41 -7.03 19.16
N ILE A 264 -5.76 -6.56 18.10
CA ILE A 264 -6.14 -6.89 16.72
C ILE A 264 -5.47 -8.22 16.35
N ARG A 265 -6.25 -9.25 16.02
CA ARG A 265 -5.74 -10.63 15.87
C ARG A 265 -4.77 -10.77 14.69
N LYS A 266 -3.59 -11.33 14.95
CA LYS A 266 -2.59 -11.77 13.95
C LYS A 266 -2.72 -13.26 13.57
N ILE A 267 -3.21 -14.08 14.49
CA ILE A 267 -3.31 -15.55 14.38
C ILE A 267 -4.73 -15.97 14.80
N ILE A 268 -5.26 -17.05 14.20
CA ILE A 268 -6.57 -17.63 14.59
C ILE A 268 -6.43 -18.42 15.89
#